data_AF-A0A9P0PLU7-F1
#
_entry.id   AF-A0A9P0PLU7-F1
#
_cell.length_a   1.000
_cell.length_b   1.000
_cell.length_c   1.000
_cell.angle_alpha   90.00
_cell.angle_beta   90.00
_cell.angle_gamma   90.00
#
_symmetry.space_group_name_H-M   'P 1'
#
loop_
_entity.id
_entity.type
_entity.pdbx_description
1 polymer ?
#
loop_
_entity_poly.entity_id
_entity_poly.type
_entity_poly.pdbx_seq_one_letter_code
_entity_poly.pdbx_strand_id
1 'polypeptide(L)'
;MRVFLGLIILQSIIKKPEMRQYWSKNPLLLTPFFAKCLSNKRFEAIRSNLHFADNETFDAEHHPNPKLLQRNMWQLTKVFYYTKVDLAESNILLVVDYNDTMGGVDRVDQHLADYTLPRKRGKKYYKKIFFHLFYLALWNSFIIYVKTGGTKSALVYRLELIKQIMEKYHQTEFTPRTGRPSTQLTPLRLIGRHFPDVIPATEKKTNPTRQCGICSRARDERGKKIRRENKYYCADCETPLCVTPCFRIYHTVANI
;
A
#
# COMPACT_ATOMS: atom_id res chain seq x y z
N MET A 1 5.14 -9.31 10.88
CA MET A 1 3.80 -9.79 10.43
C MET A 1 2.66 -8.86 10.83
N ARG A 2 2.57 -8.41 12.10
CA ARG A 2 1.41 -7.60 12.57
C ARG A 2 1.26 -6.24 11.87
N VAL A 3 2.36 -5.48 11.71
CA VAL A 3 2.39 -4.23 10.92
C VAL A 3 1.97 -4.47 9.46
N PHE A 4 2.37 -5.61 8.87
CA PHE A 4 1.96 -5.96 7.51
C PHE A 4 0.43 -6.14 7.42
N LEU A 5 -0.20 -6.83 8.38
CA LEU A 5 -1.65 -6.99 8.41
C LEU A 5 -2.37 -5.66 8.60
N GLY A 6 -1.89 -4.78 9.49
CA GLY A 6 -2.47 -3.44 9.63
C GLY A 6 -2.37 -2.60 8.36
N LEU A 7 -1.26 -2.70 7.61
CA LEU A 7 -1.16 -2.07 6.29
C LEU A 7 -2.09 -2.72 5.26
N ILE A 8 -2.35 -4.02 5.32
CA ILE A 8 -3.34 -4.68 4.46
C ILE A 8 -4.75 -4.13 4.71
N ILE A 9 -5.13 -3.94 5.98
CA ILE A 9 -6.42 -3.32 6.35
C ILE A 9 -6.45 -1.86 5.85
N LEU A 10 -5.34 -1.12 5.95
CA LEU A 10 -5.30 0.24 5.42
C LEU A 10 -5.47 0.28 3.88
N GLN A 11 -4.95 -0.73 3.16
CA GLN A 11 -5.12 -0.84 1.70
C GLN A 11 -6.56 -1.17 1.27
N SER A 12 -7.39 -1.71 2.16
CA SER A 12 -8.81 -1.88 1.87
C SER A 12 -9.58 -0.56 1.92
N ILE A 13 -9.08 0.42 2.69
CA ILE A 13 -9.63 1.78 2.79
C ILE A 13 -9.06 2.66 1.68
N ILE A 14 -7.73 2.73 1.57
CA ILE A 14 -7.02 3.54 0.58
C ILE A 14 -6.70 2.64 -0.62
N LYS A 15 -7.58 2.59 -1.62
CA LYS A 15 -7.36 1.75 -2.81
C LYS A 15 -6.53 2.50 -3.86
N LYS A 16 -5.32 2.00 -4.16
CA LYS A 16 -4.52 2.41 -5.33
C LYS A 16 -4.51 1.33 -6.42
N PRO A 17 -4.49 1.72 -7.72
CA PRO A 17 -4.44 0.80 -8.85
C PRO A 17 -3.29 -0.22 -8.76
N GLU A 18 -2.09 0.25 -8.42
CA GLU A 18 -0.91 -0.62 -8.33
C GLU A 18 -0.33 -0.70 -6.93
N MET A 19 0.26 -1.86 -6.61
CA MET A 19 0.89 -2.05 -5.29
C MET A 19 2.10 -1.14 -5.05
N ARG A 20 2.87 -0.85 -6.09
CA ARG A 20 4.05 0.01 -5.96
C ARG A 20 3.68 1.46 -5.66
N GLN A 21 2.48 1.88 -6.05
CA GLN A 21 2.02 3.27 -5.85
C GLN A 21 1.81 3.63 -4.38
N TYR A 22 1.60 2.66 -3.49
CA TYR A 22 1.53 2.89 -2.04
C TYR A 22 2.85 3.41 -1.45
N TRP A 23 3.98 3.12 -2.11
CA TRP A 23 5.31 3.61 -1.76
C TRP A 23 5.86 4.61 -2.79
N SER A 24 4.99 5.21 -3.61
CA SER A 24 5.39 6.21 -4.58
C SER A 24 5.86 7.50 -3.89
N LYS A 25 6.92 8.10 -4.43
CA LYS A 25 7.38 9.45 -4.05
C LYS A 25 6.75 10.55 -4.93
N ASN A 26 5.94 10.19 -5.92
CA ASN A 26 5.23 11.17 -6.74
C ASN A 26 4.24 11.94 -5.84
N PRO A 27 4.31 13.29 -5.76
CA PRO A 27 3.41 14.09 -4.94
C PRO A 27 1.91 13.80 -5.17
N LEU A 28 1.50 13.50 -6.40
CA LEU A 28 0.12 13.17 -6.74
C LEU A 28 -0.38 11.84 -6.14
N LEU A 29 0.54 10.94 -5.81
CA LEU A 29 0.24 9.60 -5.32
C LEU A 29 0.77 9.36 -3.91
N LEU A 30 1.38 10.37 -3.28
CA LEU A 30 2.11 10.23 -2.04
C LEU A 30 1.16 9.82 -0.90
N THR A 31 1.45 8.68 -0.28
CA THR A 31 0.79 8.23 0.95
C THR A 31 1.86 7.90 1.99
N PRO A 32 2.35 8.91 2.74
CA PRO A 32 3.60 8.83 3.49
C PRO A 32 3.56 7.76 4.60
N PHE A 33 2.37 7.49 5.13
CA PHE A 33 2.16 6.51 6.20
C PHE A 33 2.65 5.10 5.84
N PHE A 34 2.45 4.63 4.60
CA PHE A 34 2.89 3.30 4.17
C PHE A 34 4.41 3.15 4.23
N ALA A 35 5.13 4.12 3.67
CA ALA A 35 6.60 4.10 3.64
C ALA A 35 7.23 4.32 5.02
N LYS A 36 6.55 5.08 5.89
CA LYS A 36 6.95 5.26 7.30
C LYS A 36 6.82 3.94 8.10
N CYS A 37 5.75 3.17 7.86
CA CYS A 37 5.47 1.95 8.62
C CYS A 37 6.31 0.74 8.19
N LEU A 38 6.49 0.54 6.89
CA LEU A 38 7.20 -0.61 6.34
C LEU A 38 7.80 -0.27 4.98
N SER A 39 9.03 -0.68 4.69
CA SER A 39 9.60 -0.48 3.35
C SER A 39 8.91 -1.34 2.29
N ASN A 40 8.85 -0.86 1.04
CA ASN A 40 8.29 -1.61 -0.09
C ASN A 40 8.93 -3.00 -0.23
N LYS A 41 10.27 -3.07 -0.19
CA LYS A 41 11.01 -4.34 -0.26
C LYS A 41 10.58 -5.35 0.81
N ARG A 42 10.43 -4.88 2.07
CA ARG A 42 10.01 -5.75 3.18
C ARG A 42 8.55 -6.16 3.04
N PHE A 43 7.68 -5.24 2.59
CA PHE A 43 6.29 -5.55 2.30
C PHE A 43 6.17 -6.62 1.20
N GLU A 44 6.90 -6.46 0.09
CA GLU A 44 6.90 -7.43 -1.02
C GLU A 44 7.46 -8.78 -0.59
N ALA A 45 8.55 -8.82 0.19
CA ALA A 45 9.13 -10.07 0.71
C ALA A 45 8.15 -10.84 1.62
N ILE A 46 7.49 -10.14 2.55
CA ILE A 46 6.45 -10.75 3.40
C ILE A 46 5.30 -11.24 2.52
N ARG A 47 4.84 -10.41 1.57
CA ARG A 47 3.72 -10.75 0.69
C ARG A 47 4.05 -11.94 -0.21
N SER A 48 5.25 -12.05 -0.77
CA SER A 48 5.65 -13.12 -1.68
C SER A 48 5.72 -14.46 -0.94
N ASN A 49 6.30 -14.43 0.26
CA ASN A 49 6.63 -15.60 1.06
C ASN A 49 5.54 -15.98 2.07
N LEU A 50 4.43 -15.26 2.10
CA LEU A 50 3.25 -15.66 2.88
C LEU A 50 2.76 -17.04 2.42
N HIS A 51 2.85 -18.02 3.31
CA HIS A 51 2.48 -19.42 3.10
C HIS A 51 1.66 -19.89 4.29
N PHE A 52 0.61 -20.69 4.05
CA PHE A 52 -0.32 -21.14 5.09
C PHE A 52 -0.48 -22.66 5.15
N ALA A 53 0.36 -23.40 4.42
CA ALA A 53 0.43 -24.85 4.48
C ALA A 53 1.82 -25.26 4.96
N ASP A 54 1.92 -26.40 5.63
CA ASP A 54 3.21 -27.00 5.93
C ASP A 54 3.66 -27.83 4.71
N ASN A 55 4.89 -27.61 4.26
CA ASN A 55 5.44 -28.36 3.13
C ASN A 55 6.05 -29.69 3.59
N GLU A 56 6.36 -29.84 4.88
CA GLU A 56 6.96 -31.06 5.43
C GLU A 56 5.94 -32.22 5.50
N THR A 57 4.65 -31.89 5.52
CA THR A 57 3.55 -32.86 5.51
C THR A 57 3.02 -33.17 4.11
N PHE A 58 3.62 -32.61 3.05
CA PHE A 58 3.16 -32.80 1.68
C PHE A 58 3.78 -34.06 1.06
N ASP A 59 3.02 -35.14 1.05
CA ASP A 59 3.37 -36.37 0.34
C ASP A 59 2.93 -36.27 -1.13
N ALA A 60 3.88 -36.08 -2.04
CA ALA A 60 3.60 -35.94 -3.47
C ALA A 60 3.07 -37.22 -4.13
N GLU A 61 3.30 -38.39 -3.53
CA GLU A 61 2.95 -39.69 -4.10
C GLU A 61 1.53 -40.12 -3.72
N HIS A 62 1.09 -39.82 -2.48
CA HIS A 62 -0.23 -40.20 -1.98
C HIS A 62 -1.24 -39.04 -1.89
N HIS A 63 -0.87 -37.82 -2.31
CA HIS A 63 -1.81 -36.70 -2.24
C HIS A 63 -3.02 -36.95 -3.15
N PRO A 64 -4.26 -36.91 -2.63
CA PRO A 64 -5.48 -37.23 -3.40
C PRO A 64 -5.74 -36.27 -4.57
N ASN A 65 -4.97 -35.20 -4.69
CA ASN A 65 -5.09 -34.24 -5.78
C ASN A 65 -3.71 -33.66 -6.17
N PRO A 66 -2.90 -34.38 -6.98
CA PRO A 66 -1.51 -34.00 -7.29
C PRO A 66 -1.40 -32.77 -8.20
N LYS A 67 -2.53 -32.23 -8.71
CA LYS A 67 -2.57 -31.08 -9.65
C LYS A 67 -3.22 -29.80 -9.08
N LEU A 68 -3.21 -29.59 -7.76
CA LEU A 68 -3.74 -28.36 -7.13
C LEU A 68 -2.95 -27.07 -7.44
N LEU A 69 -2.07 -27.06 -8.45
CA LEU A 69 -1.39 -25.87 -8.94
C LEU A 69 -2.09 -25.13 -10.09
N GLN A 70 -3.18 -25.65 -10.66
CA GLN A 70 -4.02 -24.88 -11.59
C GLN A 70 -5.28 -25.67 -11.97
N ARG A 71 -6.44 -25.34 -11.38
CA ARG A 71 -7.73 -25.17 -12.09
C ARG A 71 -8.87 -24.89 -11.10
N ASN A 72 -9.54 -23.78 -11.40
CA ASN A 72 -10.98 -23.53 -11.30
C ASN A 72 -11.71 -24.04 -10.06
N MET A 73 -11.89 -23.11 -9.11
CA MET A 73 -12.96 -23.13 -8.11
C MET A 73 -14.32 -22.90 -8.80
N TRP A 74 -14.78 -23.88 -9.58
CA TRP A 74 -16.08 -23.88 -10.28
C TRP A 74 -16.79 -25.25 -10.19
N GLN A 75 -16.59 -25.99 -9.10
CA GLN A 75 -17.27 -27.27 -8.87
C GLN A 75 -18.03 -27.37 -7.53
N LEU A 76 -18.32 -26.24 -6.87
CA LEU A 76 -19.19 -26.22 -5.68
C LEU A 76 -20.50 -25.44 -5.88
N THR A 77 -20.98 -25.34 -7.12
CA THR A 77 -22.29 -24.70 -7.44
C THR A 77 -23.09 -25.56 -8.40
N LYS A 78 -23.27 -26.84 -8.08
CA LYS A 78 -24.18 -27.75 -8.82
C LYS A 78 -24.83 -28.80 -7.91
N VAL A 79 -25.46 -28.33 -6.84
CA VAL A 79 -26.61 -28.99 -6.22
C VAL A 79 -27.55 -27.85 -5.85
N PHE A 80 -28.86 -28.05 -6.00
CA PHE A 80 -29.95 -27.06 -5.84
C PHE A 80 -30.32 -26.24 -7.07
N TYR A 81 -30.73 -26.93 -8.13
CA TYR A 81 -31.89 -26.48 -8.89
C TYR A 81 -32.74 -27.72 -9.15
N TYR A 82 -33.90 -27.79 -8.52
CA TYR A 82 -35.17 -28.33 -9.04
C TYR A 82 -36.19 -28.35 -7.91
N THR A 83 -37.21 -27.51 -7.99
CA THR A 83 -38.63 -27.92 -8.11
C THR A 83 -39.48 -26.65 -8.21
N LYS A 84 -40.12 -26.47 -9.37
CA LYS A 84 -41.28 -25.58 -9.50
C LYS A 84 -42.43 -26.29 -8.79
N VAL A 85 -42.96 -25.66 -7.74
CA VAL A 85 -44.21 -26.07 -7.11
C VAL A 85 -45.12 -24.86 -7.18
N ASP A 86 -46.12 -24.94 -8.07
CA ASP A 86 -47.26 -24.04 -8.09
C ASP A 86 -48.07 -24.32 -6.82
N LEU A 87 -48.13 -23.37 -5.88
CA LEU A 87 -49.07 -23.44 -4.77
C LEU A 87 -49.71 -22.08 -4.51
N ALA A 88 -51.03 -22.09 -4.69
CA ALA A 88 -51.95 -20.97 -4.56
C ALA A 88 -51.97 -20.37 -3.15
N GLU A 89 -51.97 -19.03 -3.12
CA GLU A 89 -52.70 -18.12 -2.21
C GLU A 89 -52.69 -18.36 -0.68
N SER A 90 -51.72 -19.10 -0.14
CA SER A 90 -51.57 -19.29 1.32
C SER A 90 -50.16 -19.00 1.86
N ASN A 91 -49.31 -18.31 1.08
CA ASN A 91 -47.88 -18.18 1.36
C ASN A 91 -47.35 -16.75 1.54
N ILE A 92 -48.20 -15.78 1.92
CA ILE A 92 -47.72 -14.41 2.13
C ILE A 92 -46.77 -14.35 3.35
N LEU A 93 -47.11 -15.00 4.47
CA LEU A 93 -46.29 -15.01 5.69
C LEU A 93 -44.95 -15.74 5.52
N LEU A 94 -44.96 -16.94 4.91
CA LEU A 94 -43.74 -17.72 4.64
C LEU A 94 -42.77 -16.96 3.72
N VAL A 95 -43.30 -16.29 2.70
CA VAL A 95 -42.51 -15.49 1.76
C VAL A 95 -41.98 -14.23 2.42
N VAL A 96 -42.75 -13.60 3.31
CA VAL A 96 -42.30 -12.44 4.11
C VAL A 96 -41.17 -12.85 5.06
N ASP A 97 -41.34 -13.92 5.84
CA ASP A 97 -40.31 -14.43 6.76
C ASP A 97 -39.03 -14.83 6.01
N TYR A 98 -39.16 -15.44 4.84
CA TYR A 98 -38.02 -15.76 3.98
C TYR A 98 -37.33 -14.49 3.48
N ASN A 99 -38.08 -13.52 2.95
CA ASN A 99 -37.52 -12.25 2.47
C ASN A 99 -36.84 -11.44 3.60
N ASP A 100 -37.36 -11.52 4.82
CA ASP A 100 -36.80 -10.83 5.99
C ASP A 100 -35.48 -11.46 6.47
N THR A 101 -35.29 -12.77 6.25
CA THR A 101 -34.13 -13.53 6.74
C THR A 101 -33.06 -13.84 5.69
N MET A 102 -33.42 -13.95 4.40
CA MET A 102 -32.52 -14.42 3.33
C MET A 102 -31.36 -13.45 3.01
N GLY A 103 -31.52 -12.16 3.30
CA GLY A 103 -30.54 -11.13 2.94
C GLY A 103 -29.25 -11.10 3.78
N GLY A 104 -29.12 -11.97 4.79
CA GLY A 104 -27.96 -11.96 5.70
C GLY A 104 -26.63 -12.20 4.99
N VAL A 105 -26.57 -13.20 4.11
CA VAL A 105 -25.36 -13.55 3.36
C VAL A 105 -24.99 -12.45 2.37
N ASP A 106 -25.96 -11.95 1.61
CA ASP A 106 -25.75 -10.89 0.63
C ASP A 106 -25.25 -9.59 1.28
N ARG A 107 -25.79 -9.23 2.46
CA ARG A 107 -25.32 -8.05 3.21
C ARG A 107 -23.88 -8.20 3.68
N VAL A 108 -23.49 -9.39 4.15
CA VAL A 108 -22.10 -9.69 4.51
C VAL A 108 -21.20 -9.59 3.28
N ASP A 109 -21.62 -10.16 2.15
CA ASP A 109 -20.87 -10.09 0.89
C ASP A 109 -20.73 -8.65 0.37
N GLN A 110 -21.78 -7.83 0.47
CA GLN A 110 -21.72 -6.40 0.16
C GLN A 110 -20.70 -5.68 1.05
N HIS A 111 -20.76 -5.91 2.37
CA HIS A 111 -19.81 -5.34 3.30
C HIS A 111 -18.38 -5.84 3.07
N LEU A 112 -18.17 -7.06 2.58
CA LEU A 112 -16.84 -7.57 2.24
C LEU A 112 -16.33 -7.09 0.88
N ALA A 113 -17.21 -6.93 -0.10
CA ALA A 113 -16.87 -6.48 -1.44
C ALA A 113 -16.14 -5.13 -1.40
N ASP A 114 -16.62 -4.21 -0.55
CA ASP A 114 -16.02 -2.89 -0.33
C ASP A 114 -14.58 -2.94 0.17
N TYR A 115 -14.18 -3.99 0.87
CA TYR A 115 -12.84 -4.10 1.46
C TYR A 115 -12.00 -5.22 0.85
N THR A 116 -12.55 -6.01 -0.08
CA THR A 116 -11.77 -7.00 -0.81
C THR A 116 -10.66 -6.28 -1.58
N LEU A 117 -9.42 -6.76 -1.41
CA LEU A 117 -8.29 -6.31 -2.22
C LEU A 117 -8.55 -6.75 -3.66
N PRO A 118 -8.89 -5.84 -4.60
CA PRO A 118 -9.19 -6.23 -5.96
C PRO A 118 -7.86 -6.40 -6.68
N ARG A 119 -7.21 -7.55 -6.50
CA ARG A 119 -5.93 -7.81 -7.18
C ARG A 119 -5.98 -9.16 -7.86
N LYS A 120 -6.61 -9.15 -9.04
CA LYS A 120 -6.77 -10.24 -10.03
C LYS A 120 -5.48 -10.98 -10.45
N ARG A 121 -4.31 -10.70 -9.86
CA ARG A 121 -2.97 -11.16 -10.32
C ARG A 121 -2.22 -12.07 -9.33
N GLY A 122 -2.91 -12.71 -8.38
CA GLY A 122 -2.30 -13.72 -7.52
C GLY A 122 -2.57 -15.13 -8.03
N LYS A 123 -1.57 -15.82 -8.61
CA LYS A 123 -1.69 -17.24 -9.02
C LYS A 123 -1.93 -18.21 -7.83
N LYS A 124 -1.78 -17.74 -6.58
CA LYS A 124 -1.82 -18.53 -5.34
C LYS A 124 -3.19 -18.38 -4.67
N TYR A 125 -4.09 -19.34 -4.87
CA TYR A 125 -5.48 -19.29 -4.41
C TYR A 125 -5.62 -19.24 -2.87
N TYR A 126 -4.75 -19.94 -2.13
CA TYR A 126 -4.80 -19.98 -0.67
C TYR A 126 -4.68 -18.60 -0.01
N LYS A 127 -3.96 -17.65 -0.64
CA LYS A 127 -3.88 -16.27 -0.16
C LYS A 127 -5.24 -15.57 -0.25
N LYS A 128 -6.02 -15.85 -1.30
CA LYS A 128 -7.38 -15.31 -1.46
C LYS A 128 -8.29 -15.80 -0.34
N ILE A 129 -8.24 -17.09 -0.03
CA ILE A 129 -9.02 -17.71 1.06
C ILE A 129 -8.64 -17.08 2.40
N PHE A 130 -7.34 -17.02 2.72
CA PHE A 130 -6.87 -16.42 3.97
C PHE A 130 -7.36 -14.98 4.14
N PHE A 131 -7.18 -14.12 3.12
CA PHE A 131 -7.60 -12.73 3.26
C PHE A 131 -9.12 -12.58 3.34
N HIS A 132 -9.89 -13.45 2.68
CA HIS A 132 -11.34 -13.48 2.82
C HIS A 132 -11.75 -13.83 4.26
N LEU A 133 -11.20 -14.90 4.83
CA LEU A 133 -11.44 -15.29 6.23
C LEU A 133 -10.97 -14.20 7.21
N PHE A 134 -9.86 -13.54 6.92
CA PHE A 134 -9.36 -12.43 7.72
C PHE A 134 -10.32 -11.24 7.71
N TYR A 135 -10.90 -10.87 6.56
CA TYR A 135 -11.89 -9.80 6.49
C TYR A 135 -13.23 -10.19 7.13
N LEU A 136 -13.66 -11.46 7.02
CA LEU A 136 -14.80 -11.99 7.76
C LEU A 136 -14.57 -11.86 9.27
N ALA A 137 -13.40 -12.24 9.78
CA ALA A 137 -13.06 -12.10 11.19
C ALA A 137 -13.08 -10.64 11.65
N LEU A 138 -12.59 -9.70 10.83
CA LEU A 138 -12.68 -8.27 11.12
C LEU A 138 -14.13 -7.79 11.19
N TRP A 139 -14.98 -8.23 10.27
CA TRP A 139 -16.40 -7.89 10.28
C TRP A 139 -17.11 -8.46 11.50
N ASN A 140 -16.87 -9.73 11.83
CA ASN A 140 -17.41 -10.37 13.02
C ASN A 140 -16.97 -9.65 14.30
N SER A 141 -15.71 -9.19 14.37
CA SER A 141 -15.23 -8.40 15.51
C SER A 141 -15.98 -7.08 15.65
N PHE A 142 -16.31 -6.43 14.53
CA PHE A 142 -17.10 -5.20 14.52
C PHE A 142 -18.55 -5.45 14.96
N ILE A 143 -19.18 -6.54 14.51
CA ILE A 143 -20.53 -6.92 14.96
C ILE A 143 -20.56 -7.13 16.47
N ILE A 144 -19.58 -7.82 17.03
CA ILE A 144 -19.47 -8.02 18.49
C ILE A 144 -19.32 -6.67 19.21
N TYR A 145 -18.50 -5.77 18.68
CA TYR A 145 -18.34 -4.41 19.22
C TYR A 145 -19.66 -3.63 19.22
N VAL A 146 -20.45 -3.69 18.15
CA VAL A 146 -21.76 -3.03 18.09
C VAL A 146 -22.74 -3.65 19.09
N LYS A 147 -22.79 -4.99 19.17
CA LYS A 147 -23.66 -5.71 20.12
C LYS A 147 -23.34 -5.45 21.59
N THR A 148 -22.09 -5.08 21.90
CA THR A 148 -21.65 -4.73 23.25
C THR A 148 -21.87 -3.25 23.60
N GLY A 149 -22.59 -2.49 22.76
CA GLY A 149 -22.91 -1.08 22.98
C GLY A 149 -21.96 -0.10 22.28
N GLY A 150 -21.14 -0.57 21.36
CA GLY A 150 -20.23 0.28 20.57
C GLY A 150 -20.97 1.21 19.61
N THR A 151 -20.63 2.50 19.64
CA THR A 151 -21.29 3.55 18.83
C THR A 151 -20.53 3.96 17.58
N LYS A 152 -19.34 3.39 17.35
CA LYS A 152 -18.44 3.78 16.25
C LYS A 152 -18.92 3.17 14.93
N SER A 153 -18.78 3.93 13.85
CA SER A 153 -18.99 3.39 12.50
C SER A 153 -17.93 2.35 12.13
N ALA A 154 -18.25 1.47 11.18
CA ALA A 154 -17.35 0.41 10.73
C ALA A 154 -15.99 0.94 10.21
N LEU A 155 -15.99 2.12 9.56
CA LEU A 155 -14.77 2.77 9.09
C LEU A 155 -13.92 3.24 10.28
N VAL A 156 -14.53 3.96 11.23
CA VAL A 156 -13.82 4.51 12.40
C VAL A 156 -13.26 3.37 13.25
N TYR A 157 -14.03 2.31 13.46
CA TYR A 157 -13.57 1.11 14.15
C TYR A 157 -12.33 0.49 13.48
N ARG A 158 -12.32 0.36 12.14
CA ARG A 158 -11.16 -0.16 11.41
C ARG A 158 -9.94 0.76 11.54
N LEU A 159 -10.11 2.08 11.46
CA LEU A 159 -9.03 3.05 11.62
C LEU A 159 -8.42 2.99 13.03
N GLU A 160 -9.25 2.87 14.06
CA GLU A 160 -8.81 2.69 15.45
C GLU A 160 -8.02 1.39 15.62
N LEU A 161 -8.50 0.29 15.04
CA LEU A 161 -7.82 -1.00 15.07
C LEU A 161 -6.46 -0.93 14.38
N ILE A 162 -6.37 -0.26 13.22
CA ILE A 162 -5.08 -0.01 12.55
C ILE A 162 -4.17 0.79 13.49
N LYS A 163 -4.66 1.89 14.07
CA LYS A 163 -3.89 2.74 14.98
C LYS A 163 -3.31 1.94 16.15
N GLN A 164 -4.12 1.11 16.83
CA GLN A 164 -3.67 0.26 17.94
C GLN A 164 -2.62 -0.78 17.50
N ILE A 165 -2.80 -1.42 16.34
CA ILE A 165 -1.80 -2.35 15.79
C ILE A 165 -0.48 -1.62 15.50
N MET A 166 -0.55 -0.41 14.97
CA MET A 166 0.64 0.38 14.68
C MET A 166 1.33 0.83 15.96
N GLU A 167 0.62 1.43 16.91
CA GLU A 167 1.19 1.88 18.18
C GLU A 167 1.88 0.73 18.95
N LYS A 168 1.27 -0.46 18.96
CA LYS A 168 1.82 -1.60 19.70
C LYS A 168 3.01 -2.29 19.03
N TYR A 169 3.06 -2.31 17.70
CA TYR A 169 4.02 -3.14 16.95
C TYR A 169 4.92 -2.35 16.00
N HIS A 170 4.76 -1.04 15.88
CA HIS A 170 5.66 -0.18 15.13
C HIS A 170 6.91 0.08 15.97
N GLN A 171 7.88 -0.84 15.88
CA GLN A 171 9.21 -0.64 16.44
C GLN A 171 9.95 0.44 15.65
N THR A 172 10.47 1.42 16.38
CA THR A 172 11.28 2.59 16.00
C THR A 172 12.66 2.24 15.42
N GLU A 173 12.73 1.33 14.44
CA GLU A 173 13.97 1.07 13.69
C GLU A 173 13.70 0.97 12.19
N PHE A 174 13.23 2.07 11.62
CA PHE A 174 13.53 2.36 10.22
C PHE A 174 14.58 3.46 10.20
N THR A 175 15.85 3.06 10.15
CA THR A 175 16.84 3.92 9.50
C THR A 175 16.37 4.05 8.05
N PRO A 176 16.09 5.28 7.55
CA PRO A 176 15.82 5.45 6.14
C PRO A 176 17.07 5.00 5.41
N ARG A 177 17.06 3.81 4.81
CA ARG A 177 18.06 3.45 3.83
C ARG A 177 17.84 4.38 2.65
N THR A 178 18.64 5.42 2.58
CA THR A 178 18.72 6.37 1.47
C THR A 178 19.01 5.55 0.21
N GLY A 179 17.95 5.21 -0.52
CA GLY A 179 18.09 4.60 -1.84
C GLY A 179 18.81 5.57 -2.77
N ARG A 180 19.36 5.03 -3.87
CA ARG A 180 19.89 5.85 -4.97
C ARG A 180 18.81 6.88 -5.37
N PRO A 181 19.12 8.19 -5.39
CA PRO A 181 18.17 9.20 -5.83
C PRO A 181 17.57 8.82 -7.19
N SER A 182 16.26 9.04 -7.35
CA SER A 182 15.62 8.87 -8.65
C SER A 182 16.32 9.77 -9.68
N THR A 183 16.64 9.22 -10.85
CA THR A 183 17.19 10.01 -11.96
C THR A 183 16.16 10.99 -12.52
N GLN A 184 14.86 10.72 -12.32
CA GLN A 184 13.77 11.56 -12.81
C GLN A 184 13.59 12.78 -11.88
N LEU A 185 13.89 13.96 -12.42
CA LEU A 185 13.68 15.25 -11.76
C LEU A 185 12.17 15.51 -11.61
N THR A 186 11.74 15.94 -10.43
CA THR A 186 10.34 16.28 -10.16
C THR A 186 9.89 17.49 -10.98
N PRO A 187 8.74 17.44 -11.70
CA PRO A 187 8.24 18.57 -12.49
C PRO A 187 7.99 19.85 -11.67
N LEU A 188 7.74 19.71 -10.36
CA LEU A 188 7.55 20.83 -9.43
C LEU A 188 8.76 21.77 -9.33
N ARG A 189 9.95 21.34 -9.75
CA ARG A 189 11.14 22.20 -9.80
C ARG A 189 10.97 23.39 -10.76
N LEU A 190 10.08 23.29 -11.75
CA LEU A 190 9.86 24.28 -12.82
C LEU A 190 8.69 25.25 -12.54
N ILE A 191 7.82 24.93 -11.57
CA ILE A 191 6.55 25.63 -11.36
C ILE A 191 6.53 26.38 -10.01
N GLY A 192 7.32 25.91 -9.03
CA GLY A 192 7.39 26.52 -7.69
C GLY A 192 8.22 27.81 -7.63
N ARG A 193 7.98 28.61 -6.59
CA ARG A 193 8.89 29.69 -6.16
C ARG A 193 10.01 29.07 -5.34
N HIS A 194 11.22 29.04 -5.88
CA HIS A 194 12.40 28.48 -5.20
C HIS A 194 13.34 29.60 -4.79
N PHE A 195 13.78 29.61 -3.54
CA PHE A 195 14.71 30.62 -3.00
C PHE A 195 16.04 29.99 -2.59
N PRO A 196 17.19 30.67 -2.79
CA PRO A 196 18.48 30.18 -2.30
C PRO A 196 18.57 30.30 -0.77
N ASP A 197 18.79 29.18 -0.09
CA ASP A 197 19.07 29.10 1.34
C ASP A 197 20.51 28.65 1.59
N VAL A 198 21.02 28.91 2.80
CA VAL A 198 22.36 28.49 3.23
C VAL A 198 22.29 27.09 3.83
N ILE A 199 23.23 26.21 3.49
CA ILE A 199 23.26 24.83 4.00
C ILE A 199 23.42 24.87 5.54
N PRO A 200 22.54 24.22 6.31
CA PRO A 200 22.58 24.26 7.77
C PRO A 200 23.85 23.64 8.31
N ALA A 201 24.42 24.25 9.36
CA ALA A 201 25.61 23.75 10.03
C ALA A 201 25.38 22.33 10.59
N THR A 202 26.41 21.51 10.53
CA THR A 202 26.41 20.14 11.11
C THR A 202 27.40 20.11 12.26
N GLU A 203 27.25 19.20 13.22
CA GLU A 203 28.18 19.05 14.37
C GLU A 203 29.66 18.99 13.96
N LYS A 204 29.95 18.51 12.75
CA LYS A 204 31.31 18.37 12.21
C LYS A 204 31.84 19.61 11.47
N LYS A 205 30.97 20.52 10.99
CA LYS A 205 31.36 21.70 10.19
C LYS A 205 30.39 22.86 10.40
N THR A 206 30.94 24.00 10.85
CA THR A 206 30.20 25.27 11.03
C THR A 206 29.73 25.87 9.72
N ASN A 207 30.53 25.76 8.65
CA ASN A 207 30.21 26.26 7.31
C ASN A 207 30.32 25.15 6.25
N PRO A 208 29.29 24.29 6.11
CA PRO A 208 29.34 23.19 5.16
C PRO A 208 29.22 23.68 3.71
N THR A 209 30.08 23.16 2.84
CA THR A 209 30.02 23.34 1.38
C THR A 209 29.61 22.02 0.72
N ARG A 210 28.80 22.10 -0.35
CA ARG A 210 28.41 20.94 -1.16
C ARG A 210 28.63 21.22 -2.64
N GLN A 211 28.91 20.16 -3.42
CA GLN A 211 29.14 20.27 -4.86
C GLN A 211 27.86 20.65 -5.62
N CYS A 212 27.96 21.59 -6.56
CA CYS A 212 26.83 22.04 -7.37
C CYS A 212 26.27 20.92 -8.26
N GLY A 213 24.96 20.70 -8.22
CA GLY A 213 24.26 19.69 -9.02
C GLY A 213 24.35 19.89 -10.54
N ILE A 214 24.52 21.14 -11.00
CA ILE A 214 24.68 21.47 -12.43
C ILE A 214 26.15 21.43 -12.85
N CYS A 215 27.03 22.14 -12.11
CA CYS A 215 28.45 22.17 -12.50
C CYS A 215 29.08 20.78 -12.48
N SER A 216 28.69 19.92 -11.54
CA SER A 216 29.19 18.54 -11.48
C SER A 216 28.88 17.69 -12.73
N ARG A 217 27.88 18.10 -13.53
CA ARG A 217 27.52 17.48 -14.81
C ARG A 217 28.22 18.14 -16.01
N ALA A 218 28.57 19.40 -15.89
CA ALA A 218 29.23 20.17 -16.94
C ALA A 218 30.72 19.79 -17.09
N ARG A 219 31.26 20.03 -18.29
CA ARG A 219 32.68 19.87 -18.61
C ARG A 219 33.23 21.20 -19.12
N ASP A 220 34.47 21.51 -18.74
CA ASP A 220 35.23 22.65 -19.28
C ASP A 220 35.62 22.40 -20.74
N GLU A 221 36.10 23.45 -21.42
CA GLU A 221 36.60 23.41 -22.80
C GLU A 221 37.68 22.34 -23.04
N ARG A 222 38.40 21.95 -21.98
CA ARG A 222 39.44 20.90 -21.99
C ARG A 222 38.89 19.50 -21.69
N GLY A 223 37.56 19.33 -21.66
CA GLY A 223 36.88 18.04 -21.40
C GLY A 223 36.85 17.58 -19.93
N LYS A 224 37.44 18.36 -19.01
CA LYS A 224 37.50 18.06 -17.56
C LYS A 224 36.16 18.38 -16.89
N LYS A 225 35.71 17.52 -15.97
CA LYS A 225 34.49 17.77 -15.18
C LYS A 225 34.66 18.99 -14.28
N ILE A 226 33.68 19.89 -14.34
CA ILE A 226 33.67 21.09 -13.49
C ILE A 226 33.28 20.67 -12.07
N ARG A 227 34.12 21.03 -11.10
CA ARG A 227 33.82 20.83 -9.66
C ARG A 227 33.76 22.18 -8.98
N ARG A 228 32.55 22.67 -8.73
CA ARG A 228 32.30 23.87 -7.91
C ARG A 228 31.56 23.47 -6.66
N GLU A 229 32.04 23.96 -5.52
CA GLU A 229 31.39 23.81 -4.23
C GLU A 229 30.70 25.12 -3.85
N ASN A 230 29.50 25.03 -3.27
CA ASN A 230 28.74 26.19 -2.82
C ASN A 230 28.20 26.00 -1.41
N LYS A 231 27.92 27.14 -0.77
CA LYS A 231 27.24 27.25 0.52
C LYS A 231 25.72 27.31 0.40
N TYR A 232 25.21 27.51 -0.82
CA TYR A 232 23.79 27.71 -1.09
C TYR A 232 23.14 26.44 -1.66
N TYR A 233 21.88 26.23 -1.28
CA TYR A 233 21.05 25.14 -1.77
C TYR A 233 19.60 25.61 -1.90
N CYS A 234 18.79 24.89 -2.68
CA CYS A 234 17.35 25.07 -2.67
C CYS A 234 16.75 24.19 -1.58
N ALA A 235 16.06 24.77 -0.59
CA ALA A 235 15.41 24.01 0.48
C ALA A 235 14.30 23.09 -0.04
N ASP A 236 13.49 23.57 -1.00
CA ASP A 236 12.38 22.81 -1.57
C ASP A 236 12.83 21.61 -2.42
N CYS A 237 13.95 21.76 -3.14
CA CYS A 237 14.49 20.71 -4.01
C CYS A 237 15.62 19.89 -3.35
N GLU A 238 16.08 20.28 -2.16
CA GLU A 238 17.24 19.73 -1.44
C GLU A 238 18.53 19.63 -2.29
N THR A 239 18.68 20.48 -3.31
CA THR A 239 19.80 20.44 -4.25
C THR A 239 20.77 21.62 -4.07
N PRO A 240 22.08 21.35 -3.89
CA PRO A 240 23.11 22.40 -3.82
C PRO A 240 23.38 23.00 -5.20
N LEU A 241 23.33 24.34 -5.30
CA LEU A 241 23.42 25.08 -6.57
C LEU A 241 24.26 26.35 -6.38
N CYS A 242 24.95 26.81 -7.44
CA CYS A 242 25.56 28.15 -7.46
C CYS A 242 24.43 29.20 -7.49
N VAL A 243 24.57 30.29 -6.72
CA VAL A 243 23.60 31.41 -6.71
C VAL A 243 23.30 31.91 -8.12
N THR A 244 24.35 32.10 -8.92
CA THR A 244 24.27 32.44 -10.34
C THR A 244 25.33 31.66 -11.13
N PRO A 245 25.06 31.18 -12.36
CA PRO A 245 23.77 31.08 -13.07
C PRO A 245 22.98 29.78 -12.78
N CYS A 246 23.58 28.83 -12.06
CA CYS A 246 23.03 27.47 -11.91
C CYS A 246 21.66 27.42 -11.23
N PHE A 247 21.40 28.28 -10.24
CA PHE A 247 20.11 28.33 -9.56
C PHE A 247 18.97 28.56 -10.57
N ARG A 248 19.12 29.57 -11.42
CA ARG A 248 18.14 29.86 -12.48
C ARG A 248 17.96 28.67 -13.42
N ILE A 249 19.05 28.13 -13.96
CA ILE A 249 19.01 27.02 -14.93
C ILE A 249 18.28 25.80 -14.34
N TYR A 250 18.52 25.48 -13.07
CA TYR A 250 17.89 24.35 -12.39
C TYR A 250 16.37 24.49 -12.26
N HIS A 251 15.87 25.72 -12.16
CA HIS A 251 14.45 26.00 -11.95
C HIS A 251 13.71 26.44 -13.23
N THR A 252 14.42 26.73 -14.32
CA THR A 252 13.76 27.17 -15.57
C THR A 252 13.87 26.18 -16.73
N VAL A 253 14.89 25.31 -16.76
CA VAL A 253 15.16 24.45 -17.92
C VAL A 253 14.73 23.01 -17.68
N ALA A 254 13.86 22.45 -18.54
CA ALA A 254 13.32 21.09 -18.39
C ALA A 254 14.35 19.96 -18.59
N ASN A 255 15.38 20.19 -19.40
CA ASN A 255 16.44 19.22 -19.70
C ASN A 255 17.82 19.77 -19.25
N ILE A 256 18.46 19.12 -18.28
CA ILE A 256 19.75 19.52 -17.67
C ILE A 256 20.75 18.37 -17.69
#